data_AF-A0A7L3G359-F1
#
_entry.id   AF-A0A7L3G359-F1
#
_cell.length_a   1.000
_cell.length_b   1.000
_cell.length_c   1.000
_cell.angle_alpha   90.00
_cell.angle_beta   90.00
_cell.angle_gamma   90.00
#
_symmetry.space_group_name_H-M   'P 1'
#
loop_
_entity.id
_entity.type
_entity.pdbx_description
1 polymer ?
#
loop_
_entity_poly.entity_id
_entity_poly.type
_entity_poly.pdbx_seq_one_letter_code
_entity_poly.pdbx_strand_id
1 'polypeptide(L)'
;VHSKGLKLGIYSDVGNKTCAGFPGSYNHYDLDAQTFASWGVDLLKFDGCNSGTLELLAEGYRHMSLALNKTGRSIVYSCEWPFYLRPLKQPNYTEIKQYCNHWRNFFDVYDSWSSIKSILDWTALHQDSIVKIAGPGGWNDPDMASRVTRHLCFPVTQLVIGNFGLSQDQAVTQMAMWAIMAAPLFMSNDLRHISPEAKRLLQNREVIAINQDPLGRQGYQLSKVQRAMEW
;
A
#
# COMPACT_ATOMS: atom_id res chain seq x y z
N VAL A 1 -10.96 18.52 5.53
CA VAL A 1 -9.86 17.64 5.99
C VAL A 1 -8.73 18.46 6.61
N HIS A 2 -8.09 19.38 5.87
CA HIS A 2 -6.99 20.20 6.40
C HIS A 2 -7.35 21.06 7.62
N SER A 3 -8.57 21.62 7.69
CA SER A 3 -9.04 22.39 8.87
C SER A 3 -9.11 21.55 10.17
N LYS A 4 -8.96 20.23 10.08
CA LYS A 4 -8.88 19.29 11.21
C LYS A 4 -7.45 18.81 11.49
N GLY A 5 -6.43 19.38 10.83
CA GLY A 5 -5.03 18.95 10.97
C GLY A 5 -4.69 17.63 10.28
N LEU A 6 -5.57 17.12 9.41
CA LEU A 6 -5.39 15.87 8.67
C LEU A 6 -5.03 16.13 7.20
N LYS A 7 -4.53 15.08 6.53
CA LYS A 7 -4.17 15.07 5.10
C LYS A 7 -5.19 14.30 4.27
N LEU A 8 -5.34 14.66 2.99
CA LEU A 8 -6.29 14.05 2.06
C LEU A 8 -5.57 13.14 1.07
N GLY A 9 -5.96 11.86 1.01
CA GLY A 9 -5.58 10.94 -0.07
C GLY A 9 -6.65 10.85 -1.16
N ILE A 10 -6.23 10.65 -2.40
CA ILE A 10 -7.11 10.36 -3.54
C ILE A 10 -6.59 9.13 -4.32
N TYR A 11 -7.38 8.65 -5.26
CA TYR A 11 -7.10 7.49 -6.09
C TYR A 11 -7.22 7.83 -7.57
N SER A 12 -6.33 7.26 -8.38
CA SER A 12 -6.48 7.17 -9.83
C SER A 12 -5.79 5.89 -10.34
N ASP A 13 -5.76 5.71 -11.65
CA ASP A 13 -5.20 4.53 -12.33
C ASP A 13 -4.31 4.97 -13.49
N VAL A 14 -3.19 4.27 -13.69
CA VAL A 14 -2.26 4.52 -14.81
C VAL A 14 -2.88 4.24 -16.18
N GLY A 15 -3.84 3.32 -16.26
CA GLY A 15 -4.46 2.92 -17.51
C GLY A 15 -5.57 3.84 -18.00
N ASN A 16 -6.32 3.36 -19.01
CA ASN A 16 -7.45 4.11 -19.58
C ASN A 16 -8.67 4.16 -18.66
N LYS A 17 -8.79 3.22 -17.73
CA LYS A 17 -9.88 3.11 -16.77
C LYS A 17 -9.35 2.61 -15.44
N THR A 18 -9.97 3.04 -14.35
CA THR A 18 -9.77 2.42 -13.05
C THR A 18 -10.21 0.97 -13.06
N CYS A 19 -9.77 0.16 -12.08
CA CYS A 19 -10.26 -1.21 -11.92
C CYS A 19 -11.79 -1.31 -11.81
N ALA A 20 -12.46 -0.26 -11.31
CA ALA A 20 -13.92 -0.17 -11.24
C ALA A 20 -14.59 0.44 -12.49
N GLY A 21 -13.83 0.77 -13.54
CA GLY A 21 -14.36 1.21 -14.83
C GLY A 21 -14.58 2.72 -14.98
N PHE A 22 -14.19 3.53 -13.99
CA PHE A 22 -14.18 5.00 -14.08
C PHE A 22 -13.01 5.49 -14.95
N PRO A 23 -12.97 6.76 -15.39
CA PRO A 23 -11.86 7.30 -16.17
C PRO A 23 -10.50 7.10 -15.48
N GLY A 24 -9.52 6.57 -16.20
CA GLY A 24 -8.12 6.48 -15.76
C GLY A 24 -7.29 7.63 -16.32
N SER A 25 -6.01 7.71 -15.91
CA SER A 25 -5.13 8.86 -16.17
C SER A 25 -4.27 8.74 -17.44
N TYR A 26 -4.38 7.65 -18.21
CA TYR A 26 -3.62 7.51 -19.45
C TYR A 26 -3.83 8.71 -20.39
N ASN A 27 -2.73 9.26 -20.93
CA ASN A 27 -2.68 10.51 -21.72
C ASN A 27 -3.11 11.81 -20.99
N HIS A 28 -3.37 11.77 -19.68
CA HIS A 28 -3.81 12.92 -18.89
C HIS A 28 -2.97 13.15 -17.63
N TYR A 29 -1.81 12.49 -17.47
CA TYR A 29 -1.02 12.52 -16.24
C TYR A 29 -0.66 13.93 -15.74
N ASP A 30 -0.21 14.83 -16.61
CA ASP A 30 0.12 16.22 -16.24
C ASP A 30 -1.12 17.00 -15.80
N LEU A 31 -2.24 16.83 -16.50
CA LEU A 31 -3.52 17.48 -16.18
C LEU A 31 -4.05 16.99 -14.84
N ASP A 32 -4.05 15.67 -14.62
CA ASP A 32 -4.55 15.05 -13.40
C ASP A 32 -3.67 15.41 -12.20
N ALA A 33 -2.34 15.36 -12.35
CA ALA A 33 -1.41 15.78 -11.31
C ALA A 33 -1.65 17.24 -10.90
N GLN A 34 -1.79 18.15 -11.86
CA GLN A 34 -2.11 19.55 -11.58
C GLN A 34 -3.49 19.71 -10.93
N THR A 35 -4.47 18.91 -11.33
CA THR A 35 -5.81 18.90 -10.74
C THR A 35 -5.75 18.49 -9.26
N PHE A 36 -5.08 17.38 -8.94
CA PHE A 36 -4.90 16.92 -7.56
C PHE A 36 -4.16 17.95 -6.70
N ALA A 37 -3.10 18.56 -7.24
CA ALA A 37 -2.38 19.62 -6.55
C ALA A 37 -3.26 20.85 -6.27
N SER A 38 -4.09 21.25 -7.24
CA SER A 38 -5.02 22.38 -7.10
C SER A 38 -6.12 22.14 -6.06
N TRP A 39 -6.55 20.88 -5.91
CA TRP A 39 -7.51 20.46 -4.87
C TRP A 39 -6.88 20.33 -3.49
N GLY A 40 -5.55 20.44 -3.38
CA GLY A 40 -4.84 20.27 -2.12
C GLY A 40 -4.69 18.81 -1.68
N VAL A 41 -4.69 17.85 -2.62
CA VAL A 41 -4.43 16.43 -2.32
C VAL A 41 -3.01 16.26 -1.72
N ASP A 42 -2.86 15.38 -0.74
CA ASP A 42 -1.59 15.11 -0.05
C ASP A 42 -1.04 13.69 -0.31
N LEU A 43 -1.85 12.80 -0.88
CA LEU A 43 -1.47 11.43 -1.24
C LEU A 43 -2.23 11.00 -2.49
N LEU A 44 -1.55 10.37 -3.44
CA LEU A 44 -2.15 9.69 -4.58
C LEU A 44 -1.86 8.19 -4.50
N LYS A 45 -2.91 7.37 -4.44
CA LYS A 45 -2.87 5.95 -4.78
C LYS A 45 -3.05 5.80 -6.29
N PHE A 46 -2.11 5.14 -6.94
CA PHE A 46 -2.10 4.98 -8.40
C PHE A 46 -2.05 3.50 -8.77
N ASP A 47 -3.19 3.03 -9.28
CA ASP A 47 -3.46 1.64 -9.63
C ASP A 47 -2.93 1.31 -11.05
N GLY A 48 -2.96 0.03 -11.43
CA GLY A 48 -2.38 -0.50 -12.66
C GLY A 48 -3.36 -1.20 -13.61
N CYS A 49 -4.67 -1.09 -13.41
CA CYS A 49 -5.63 -1.74 -14.30
C CYS A 49 -5.63 -1.10 -15.70
N ASN A 50 -6.03 -1.86 -16.72
CA ASN A 50 -6.25 -1.33 -18.08
C ASN A 50 -5.07 -0.53 -18.68
N SER A 51 -3.82 -0.85 -18.29
CA SER A 51 -2.60 -0.12 -18.67
C SER A 51 -2.05 -0.47 -20.06
N GLY A 52 -2.61 -1.47 -20.74
CA GLY A 52 -2.12 -1.92 -22.05
C GLY A 52 -0.87 -2.80 -21.92
N THR A 53 0.30 -2.29 -22.32
CA THR A 53 1.57 -3.04 -22.31
C THR A 53 2.38 -2.80 -21.03
N LEU A 54 3.45 -3.58 -20.83
CA LEU A 54 4.36 -3.39 -19.70
C LEU A 54 5.16 -2.08 -19.81
N GLU A 55 5.48 -1.67 -21.03
CA GLU A 55 6.16 -0.40 -21.32
C GLU A 55 5.28 0.77 -20.91
N LEU A 56 3.99 0.77 -21.31
CA LEU A 56 3.05 1.81 -20.94
C LEU A 56 2.78 1.86 -19.43
N LEU A 57 2.73 0.70 -18.76
CA LEU A 57 2.64 0.62 -17.29
C LEU A 57 3.84 1.36 -16.65
N ALA A 58 5.06 1.00 -17.04
CA ALA A 58 6.28 1.58 -16.50
C ALA A 58 6.42 3.08 -16.82
N GLU A 59 6.11 3.49 -18.05
CA GLU A 59 6.12 4.89 -18.47
C GLU A 59 5.09 5.71 -17.69
N GLY A 60 3.88 5.20 -17.50
CA GLY A 60 2.82 5.91 -16.79
C GLY A 60 3.15 6.16 -15.31
N TYR A 61 3.72 5.19 -14.59
CA TYR A 61 4.18 5.41 -13.20
C TYR A 61 5.29 6.46 -13.13
N ARG A 62 6.25 6.42 -14.05
CA ARG A 62 7.34 7.41 -14.11
C ARG A 62 6.80 8.80 -14.45
N HIS A 63 5.90 8.91 -15.44
CA HIS A 63 5.30 10.16 -15.87
C HIS A 63 4.50 10.78 -14.73
N MET A 64 3.60 10.03 -14.08
CA MET A 64 2.80 10.56 -12.97
C MET A 64 3.69 11.01 -11.80
N SER A 65 4.73 10.26 -11.43
CA SER A 65 5.70 10.68 -10.40
C SER A 65 6.36 12.03 -10.73
N LEU A 66 6.85 12.20 -11.96
CA LEU A 66 7.45 13.45 -12.44
C LEU A 66 6.43 14.59 -12.54
N ALA A 67 5.21 14.30 -12.99
CA ALA A 67 4.12 15.25 -13.09
C ALA A 67 3.70 15.79 -11.72
N LEU A 68 3.55 14.92 -10.71
CA LEU A 68 3.30 15.31 -9.33
C LEU A 68 4.40 16.23 -8.80
N ASN A 69 5.68 15.86 -9.01
CA ASN A 69 6.82 16.69 -8.59
C ASN A 69 6.80 18.08 -9.26
N LYS A 70 6.45 18.15 -10.55
CA LYS A 70 6.37 19.40 -11.32
C LYS A 70 5.32 20.39 -10.77
N THR A 71 4.30 19.90 -10.06
CA THR A 71 3.29 20.78 -9.43
C THR A 71 3.84 21.61 -8.27
N GLY A 72 4.99 21.21 -7.70
CA GLY A 72 5.60 21.85 -6.52
C GLY A 72 4.90 21.52 -5.19
N ARG A 73 3.82 20.72 -5.20
CA ARG A 73 3.14 20.26 -3.98
C ARG A 73 3.70 18.92 -3.52
N SER A 74 3.94 18.77 -2.21
CA SER A 74 4.29 17.48 -1.62
C SER A 74 3.10 16.53 -1.61
N ILE A 75 3.11 15.53 -2.48
CA ILE A 75 2.08 14.48 -2.59
C ILE A 75 2.75 13.13 -2.42
N VAL A 76 2.34 12.35 -1.41
CA VAL A 76 2.82 10.98 -1.22
C VAL A 76 2.35 10.11 -2.38
N TYR A 77 3.25 9.43 -3.06
CA TYR A 77 2.94 8.62 -4.23
C TYR A 77 2.97 7.12 -3.91
N SER A 78 1.79 6.52 -3.90
CA SER A 78 1.53 5.11 -3.58
C SER A 78 1.31 4.32 -4.88
N CYS A 79 2.26 3.46 -5.24
CA CYS A 79 2.27 2.78 -6.54
C CYS A 79 1.83 1.31 -6.45
N GLU A 80 1.15 0.81 -7.47
CA GLU A 80 0.89 -0.62 -7.65
C GLU A 80 1.74 -1.30 -8.72
N TRP A 81 2.76 -0.59 -9.19
CA TRP A 81 3.64 -1.01 -10.27
C TRP A 81 4.21 -2.45 -10.12
N PRO A 82 4.86 -2.85 -9.00
CA PRO A 82 5.44 -4.19 -8.92
C PRO A 82 4.38 -5.30 -8.95
N PHE A 83 3.19 -5.08 -8.38
CA PHE A 83 2.10 -6.05 -8.42
C PHE A 83 1.66 -6.38 -9.85
N TYR A 84 1.47 -5.35 -10.68
CA TYR A 84 1.04 -5.53 -12.08
C TYR A 84 2.17 -6.05 -12.99
N LEU A 85 3.43 -5.81 -12.63
CA LEU A 85 4.59 -6.26 -13.40
C LEU A 85 4.94 -7.74 -13.12
N ARG A 86 4.86 -8.19 -11.86
CA ARG A 86 5.40 -9.48 -11.41
C ARG A 86 4.90 -10.73 -12.16
N PRO A 87 3.61 -10.84 -12.56
CA PRO A 87 3.13 -11.99 -13.32
C PRO A 87 3.84 -12.18 -14.67
N LEU A 88 4.49 -11.14 -15.19
CA LEU A 88 5.09 -11.12 -16.52
C LEU A 88 6.62 -10.93 -16.46
N LYS A 89 7.13 -10.20 -15.46
CA LYS A 89 8.55 -9.88 -15.33
C LYS A 89 8.91 -9.58 -13.87
N GLN A 90 10.11 -9.96 -13.45
CA GLN A 90 10.61 -9.59 -12.12
C GLN A 90 10.77 -8.06 -11.99
N PRO A 91 10.16 -7.42 -10.96
CA PRO A 91 10.26 -5.97 -10.78
C PRO A 91 11.67 -5.50 -10.42
N ASN A 92 12.09 -4.37 -11.00
CA ASN A 92 13.28 -3.66 -10.57
C ASN A 92 12.92 -2.71 -9.42
N TYR A 93 13.04 -3.17 -8.18
CA TYR A 93 12.66 -2.38 -7.02
C TYR A 93 13.54 -1.14 -6.81
N THR A 94 14.79 -1.14 -7.28
CA THR A 94 15.65 0.04 -7.24
C THR A 94 15.08 1.17 -8.09
N GLU A 95 14.55 0.85 -9.28
CA GLU A 95 13.85 1.82 -10.13
C GLU A 95 12.53 2.25 -9.48
N ILE A 96 11.71 1.31 -9.00
CA ILE A 96 10.42 1.63 -8.37
C ILE A 96 10.60 2.59 -7.19
N LYS A 97 11.62 2.37 -6.36
CA LYS A 97 11.95 3.26 -5.22
C LYS A 97 12.32 4.68 -5.63
N GLN A 98 12.86 4.89 -6.83
CA GLN A 98 13.20 6.24 -7.31
C GLN A 98 11.95 7.08 -7.59
N TYR A 99 10.83 6.44 -7.96
CA TYR A 99 9.61 7.13 -8.35
C TYR A 99 8.52 7.11 -7.28
N CYS A 100 8.48 6.08 -6.43
CA CYS A 100 7.36 5.78 -5.52
C CYS A 100 7.75 5.88 -4.04
N ASN A 101 6.86 6.44 -3.20
CA ASN A 101 7.07 6.50 -1.75
C ASN A 101 6.76 5.18 -1.04
N HIS A 102 5.82 4.42 -1.57
CA HIS A 102 5.61 3.02 -1.22
C HIS A 102 5.00 2.30 -2.40
N TRP A 103 5.20 0.98 -2.45
CA TRP A 103 4.76 0.18 -3.57
C TRP A 103 4.20 -1.16 -3.16
N ARG A 104 3.20 -1.55 -3.93
CA ARG A 104 2.37 -2.69 -3.65
C ARG A 104 2.89 -3.94 -4.29
N ASN A 105 3.11 -4.94 -3.43
CA ASN A 105 3.75 -6.16 -3.85
C ASN A 105 2.74 -7.25 -4.19
N PHE A 106 1.83 -7.60 -3.29
CA PHE A 106 1.05 -8.84 -3.40
C PHE A 106 -0.46 -8.61 -3.56
N PHE A 107 -1.24 -9.69 -3.60
CA PHE A 107 -2.70 -9.66 -3.67
C PHE A 107 -3.34 -8.94 -2.47
N ASP A 108 -4.64 -8.69 -2.60
CA ASP A 108 -5.46 -7.98 -1.65
C ASP A 108 -5.50 -8.63 -0.25
N VAL A 109 -5.44 -7.81 0.80
CA VAL A 109 -5.98 -8.21 2.10
C VAL A 109 -7.49 -8.31 1.98
N TYR A 110 -8.01 -9.47 2.37
CA TYR A 110 -9.42 -9.68 2.64
C TYR A 110 -9.61 -9.82 4.14
N ASP A 111 -10.82 -9.52 4.64
CA ASP A 111 -11.19 -9.69 6.04
C ASP A 111 -11.28 -11.19 6.41
N SER A 112 -10.12 -11.84 6.46
CA SER A 112 -9.96 -13.28 6.68
C SER A 112 -8.52 -13.61 7.10
N TRP A 113 -8.38 -14.58 8.00
CA TRP A 113 -7.06 -15.05 8.43
C TRP A 113 -6.23 -15.69 7.31
N SER A 114 -6.88 -16.33 6.33
CA SER A 114 -6.19 -16.94 5.19
C SER A 114 -5.45 -15.89 4.36
N SER A 115 -6.03 -14.71 4.18
CA SER A 115 -5.42 -13.60 3.46
C SER A 115 -4.21 -13.03 4.21
N ILE A 116 -4.32 -12.81 5.53
CA ILE A 116 -3.17 -12.35 6.34
C ILE A 116 -2.01 -13.34 6.24
N LYS A 117 -2.27 -14.64 6.41
CA LYS A 117 -1.23 -15.67 6.28
C LYS A 117 -0.58 -15.69 4.89
N SER A 118 -1.37 -15.59 3.82
CA SER A 118 -0.81 -15.65 2.47
C SER A 118 0.12 -14.48 2.18
N ILE A 119 -0.17 -13.29 2.72
CA ILE A 119 0.70 -12.11 2.64
C ILE A 119 2.00 -12.33 3.42
N LEU A 120 1.90 -12.86 4.65
CA LEU A 120 3.09 -13.14 5.48
C LEU A 120 3.98 -14.21 4.83
N ASP A 121 3.39 -15.31 4.37
CA ASP A 121 4.13 -16.38 3.68
C ASP A 121 4.76 -15.87 2.37
N TRP A 122 4.04 -15.04 1.60
CA TRP A 122 4.59 -14.44 0.37
C TRP A 122 5.75 -13.48 0.68
N THR A 123 5.60 -12.64 1.71
CA THR A 123 6.64 -11.68 2.13
C THR A 123 7.90 -12.39 2.60
N ALA A 124 7.76 -13.42 3.45
CA ALA A 124 8.88 -14.24 3.90
C ALA A 124 9.59 -14.92 2.71
N LEU A 125 8.83 -15.47 1.76
CA LEU A 125 9.39 -16.13 0.57
C LEU A 125 10.22 -15.19 -0.31
N HIS A 126 9.90 -13.89 -0.35
CA HIS A 126 10.54 -12.90 -1.22
C HIS A 126 11.47 -11.93 -0.46
N GLN A 127 11.68 -12.16 0.84
CA GLN A 127 12.32 -11.19 1.74
C GLN A 127 13.72 -10.77 1.29
N ASP A 128 14.50 -11.67 0.68
CA ASP A 128 15.85 -11.40 0.19
C ASP A 128 15.90 -10.31 -0.88
N SER A 129 14.80 -10.15 -1.63
CA SER A 129 14.67 -9.20 -2.73
C SER A 129 14.02 -7.87 -2.33
N ILE A 130 13.08 -7.89 -1.37
CA ILE A 130 12.25 -6.71 -1.05
C ILE A 130 12.71 -5.99 0.21
N VAL A 131 13.21 -6.71 1.24
CA VAL A 131 13.53 -6.12 2.56
C VAL A 131 14.64 -5.08 2.45
N LYS A 132 15.69 -5.38 1.69
CA LYS A 132 16.86 -4.49 1.53
C LYS A 132 16.53 -3.19 0.81
N ILE A 133 15.41 -3.14 0.08
CA ILE A 133 15.01 -1.97 -0.69
C ILE A 133 14.19 -1.00 0.17
N ALA A 134 13.41 -1.50 1.13
CA ALA A 134 12.63 -0.65 2.02
C ALA A 134 13.53 0.27 2.86
N GLY A 135 13.06 1.49 3.11
CA GLY A 135 13.72 2.47 3.96
C GLY A 135 13.07 3.85 3.87
N PRO A 136 13.62 4.86 4.57
CA PRO A 136 13.10 6.22 4.54
C PRO A 136 12.86 6.71 3.10
N GLY A 137 11.61 7.09 2.83
CA GLY A 137 11.14 7.57 1.53
C GLY A 137 10.66 6.50 0.54
N GLY A 138 10.78 5.20 0.85
CA GLY A 138 10.39 4.10 -0.04
C GLY A 138 10.09 2.80 0.72
N TRP A 139 8.83 2.39 0.81
CA TRP A 139 8.38 1.26 1.64
C TRP A 139 7.70 0.14 0.85
N ASN A 140 7.89 -1.10 1.30
CA ASN A 140 7.05 -2.20 0.82
C ASN A 140 5.66 -2.09 1.42
N ASP A 141 4.67 -2.12 0.55
CA ASP A 141 3.26 -2.08 0.93
C ASP A 141 2.66 -3.50 0.77
N PRO A 142 2.25 -4.15 1.88
CA PRO A 142 1.69 -5.49 1.84
C PRO A 142 0.20 -5.57 1.43
N ASP A 143 -0.50 -4.49 1.00
CA ASP A 143 -1.98 -4.55 0.84
C ASP A 143 -2.74 -3.83 -0.34
N MET A 144 -3.65 -4.55 -1.00
CA MET A 144 -4.86 -4.15 -1.77
C MET A 144 -4.85 -3.42 -3.14
N ALA A 145 -5.01 -4.20 -4.21
CA ALA A 145 -5.17 -3.87 -5.64
C ALA A 145 -6.30 -4.76 -6.26
N SER A 146 -7.57 -4.37 -6.11
CA SER A 146 -8.69 -5.24 -6.51
C SER A 146 -8.73 -5.50 -8.01
N ARG A 147 -8.54 -6.77 -8.40
CA ARG A 147 -8.92 -7.29 -9.74
C ARG A 147 -10.29 -7.98 -9.80
N VAL A 148 -11.01 -8.16 -8.70
CA VAL A 148 -12.07 -9.20 -8.64
C VAL A 148 -13.50 -8.70 -8.31
N THR A 149 -13.73 -7.44 -7.95
CA THR A 149 -15.12 -6.94 -7.90
C THR A 149 -15.29 -5.67 -8.71
N ARG A 150 -16.01 -5.79 -9.84
CA ARG A 150 -16.43 -4.68 -10.72
C ARG A 150 -17.24 -3.57 -10.02
N HIS A 151 -17.46 -3.65 -8.70
CA HIS A 151 -18.40 -2.81 -7.95
C HIS A 151 -17.84 -2.26 -6.63
N LEU A 152 -16.63 -2.63 -6.20
CA LEU A 152 -16.08 -2.17 -4.92
C LEU A 152 -14.61 -1.78 -5.06
N CYS A 153 -14.39 -0.55 -5.50
CA CYS A 153 -13.10 0.13 -5.37
C CYS A 153 -13.00 0.61 -3.91
N PHE A 154 -12.49 -0.23 -3.01
CA PHE A 154 -12.21 0.22 -1.65
C PHE A 154 -10.89 1.01 -1.64
N PRO A 155 -10.86 2.21 -1.03
CA PRO A 155 -9.66 3.04 -0.93
C PRO A 155 -8.61 2.35 -0.05
N VAL A 156 -7.32 2.51 -0.40
CA VAL A 156 -6.11 2.26 0.43
C VAL A 156 -6.41 1.54 1.76
N THR A 157 -6.37 0.21 1.75
CA THR A 157 -6.50 -0.58 2.99
C THR A 157 -5.16 -1.23 3.26
N GLN A 158 -4.80 -1.38 4.54
CA GLN A 158 -3.67 -2.16 5.05
C GLN A 158 -4.03 -2.92 6.34
N LEU A 159 -4.94 -2.38 7.16
CA LEU A 159 -5.37 -2.96 8.43
C LEU A 159 -6.89 -3.18 8.44
N VAL A 160 -7.31 -4.43 8.61
CA VAL A 160 -8.74 -4.83 8.72
C VAL A 160 -9.17 -5.05 10.18
N ILE A 161 -8.31 -4.68 11.13
CA ILE A 161 -8.57 -4.73 12.57
C ILE A 161 -9.81 -3.89 12.89
N GLY A 162 -10.77 -4.49 13.60
CA GLY A 162 -12.04 -3.86 13.95
C GLY A 162 -13.19 -4.15 12.99
N ASN A 163 -12.95 -4.97 11.94
CA ASN A 163 -14.00 -5.53 11.10
C ASN A 163 -14.51 -6.88 11.67
N PHE A 164 -14.84 -7.85 10.82
CA PHE A 164 -15.65 -9.02 11.21
C PHE A 164 -14.90 -10.35 11.11
N GLY A 165 -13.87 -10.44 10.28
CA GLY A 165 -13.27 -11.70 9.84
C GLY A 165 -12.02 -12.14 10.60
N LEU A 166 -11.52 -11.33 11.54
CA LEU A 166 -10.36 -11.65 12.37
C LEU A 166 -10.76 -11.86 13.84
N SER A 167 -10.24 -12.93 14.45
CA SER A 167 -10.25 -13.07 15.91
C SER A 167 -9.30 -12.05 16.57
N GLN A 168 -9.40 -11.89 17.89
CA GLN A 168 -8.52 -10.98 18.64
C GLN A 168 -7.03 -11.32 18.42
N ASP A 169 -6.65 -12.60 18.50
CA ASP A 169 -5.26 -13.02 18.30
C ASP A 169 -4.78 -12.78 16.87
N GLN A 170 -5.67 -12.92 15.89
CA GLN A 170 -5.35 -12.66 14.49
C GLN A 170 -5.17 -11.16 14.22
N ALA A 171 -5.98 -10.31 14.86
CA ALA A 171 -5.83 -8.86 14.81
C ALA A 171 -4.51 -8.42 15.46
N VAL A 172 -4.15 -8.99 16.62
CA VAL A 172 -2.85 -8.76 17.27
C VAL A 172 -1.71 -9.17 16.34
N THR A 173 -1.84 -10.31 15.66
CA THR A 173 -0.84 -10.78 14.69
C THR A 173 -0.69 -9.80 13.53
N GLN A 174 -1.79 -9.30 12.95
CA GLN A 174 -1.72 -8.30 11.87
C GLN A 174 -0.99 -7.03 12.32
N MET A 175 -1.34 -6.47 13.48
CA MET A 175 -0.69 -5.24 13.98
C MET A 175 0.81 -5.44 14.23
N ALA A 176 1.19 -6.55 14.88
CA ALA A 176 2.58 -6.86 15.17
C ALA A 176 3.40 -7.07 13.88
N MET A 177 2.87 -7.84 12.93
CA MET A 177 3.58 -8.14 11.69
C MET A 177 3.73 -6.91 10.79
N TRP A 178 2.72 -6.05 10.69
CA TRP A 178 2.84 -4.79 9.93
C TRP A 178 3.87 -3.84 10.56
N ALA A 179 4.01 -3.85 11.88
CA ALA A 179 5.07 -3.11 12.56
C ALA A 179 6.46 -3.67 12.22
N ILE A 180 6.66 -4.99 12.34
CA ILE A 180 7.92 -5.66 12.00
C ILE A 180 8.30 -5.41 10.53
N MET A 181 7.33 -5.49 9.61
CA MET A 181 7.56 -5.29 8.18
C MET A 181 7.80 -3.82 7.78
N ALA A 182 7.79 -2.87 8.73
CA ALA A 182 7.85 -1.43 8.47
C ALA A 182 6.83 -0.99 7.39
N ALA A 183 5.64 -1.58 7.42
CA ALA A 183 4.59 -1.32 6.45
C ALA A 183 3.92 0.03 6.74
N PRO A 184 3.37 0.72 5.74
CA PRO A 184 2.42 1.79 6.01
C PRO A 184 1.21 1.23 6.81
N LEU A 185 0.55 2.08 7.60
CA LEU A 185 -0.56 1.68 8.49
C LEU A 185 -1.88 2.40 8.10
N PHE A 186 -2.45 2.06 6.94
CA PHE A 186 -3.77 2.55 6.52
C PHE A 186 -4.90 1.66 7.07
N MET A 187 -5.69 2.21 8.00
CA MET A 187 -6.86 1.53 8.54
C MET A 187 -8.03 1.54 7.55
N SER A 188 -8.70 0.41 7.40
CA SER A 188 -9.95 0.29 6.66
C SER A 188 -11.02 -0.39 7.49
N ASN A 189 -11.68 0.42 8.32
CA ASN A 189 -12.73 0.03 9.24
C ASN A 189 -13.72 1.18 9.43
N ASP A 190 -14.88 0.91 10.02
CA ASP A 190 -15.82 1.96 10.39
C ASP A 190 -15.43 2.55 11.77
N LEU A 191 -14.74 3.69 11.74
CA LEU A 191 -14.30 4.39 12.96
C LEU A 191 -15.45 4.84 13.87
N ARG A 192 -16.70 4.88 13.38
CA ARG A 192 -17.89 5.20 14.18
C ARG A 192 -18.34 4.01 15.04
N HIS A 193 -18.00 2.80 14.61
CA HIS A 193 -18.47 1.53 15.19
C HIS A 193 -17.31 0.56 15.45
N ILE A 194 -16.21 1.04 16.02
CA ILE A 194 -15.05 0.23 16.36
C ILE A 194 -15.10 -0.24 17.82
N SER A 195 -14.81 -1.51 18.09
CA SER A 195 -14.76 -2.03 19.45
C SER A 195 -13.63 -1.37 20.26
N PRO A 196 -13.79 -1.22 21.59
CA PRO A 196 -12.73 -0.72 22.46
C PRO A 196 -11.42 -1.52 22.35
N GLU A 197 -11.51 -2.83 22.14
CA GLU A 197 -10.38 -3.75 21.98
C GLU A 197 -9.59 -3.43 20.71
N ALA A 198 -10.27 -3.33 19.56
CA ALA A 198 -9.64 -3.00 18.28
C ALA A 198 -9.03 -1.59 18.31
N LYS A 199 -9.74 -0.63 18.90
CA LYS A 199 -9.24 0.74 19.09
C LYS A 199 -7.96 0.77 19.93
N ARG A 200 -7.92 0.05 21.06
CA ARG A 200 -6.72 -0.02 21.93
C ARG A 200 -5.53 -0.62 21.18
N LEU A 201 -5.76 -1.66 20.39
CA LEU A 201 -4.72 -2.31 19.60
C LEU A 201 -4.15 -1.36 18.53
N LEU A 202 -5.03 -0.72 17.75
CA LEU A 202 -4.63 0.21 16.68
C LEU A 202 -3.98 1.50 17.21
N GLN A 203 -4.24 1.87 18.46
CA GLN A 203 -3.65 3.03 19.14
C GLN A 203 -2.50 2.68 20.08
N ASN A 204 -2.00 1.43 20.04
CA ASN A 204 -0.89 1.00 20.89
C ASN A 204 0.39 1.76 20.50
N ARG A 205 0.82 2.66 21.39
CA ARG A 205 1.97 3.56 21.16
C ARG A 205 3.29 2.82 21.00
N GLU A 206 3.48 1.71 21.70
CA GLU A 206 4.73 0.95 21.63
C GLU A 206 4.86 0.24 20.28
N VAL A 207 3.77 -0.37 19.80
CA VAL A 207 3.76 -1.03 18.49
C VAL A 207 3.86 -0.01 17.35
N ILE A 208 3.20 1.14 17.47
CA ILE A 208 3.35 2.25 16.53
C ILE A 208 4.79 2.76 16.53
N ALA A 209 5.44 2.88 17.70
CA ALA A 209 6.82 3.33 17.79
C ALA A 209 7.80 2.38 17.09
N ILE A 210 7.58 1.06 17.18
CA ILE A 210 8.36 0.07 16.40
C ILE A 210 8.16 0.31 14.90
N ASN A 211 6.92 0.45 14.44
CA ASN A 211 6.62 0.70 13.02
C ASN A 211 7.23 2.02 12.50
N GLN A 212 7.25 3.06 13.34
CA GLN A 212 7.74 4.40 13.03
C GLN A 212 9.21 4.61 13.45
N ASP A 213 9.96 3.53 13.67
CA ASP A 213 11.37 3.62 14.03
C ASP A 213 12.15 4.40 12.94
N PRO A 214 12.92 5.44 13.31
CA PRO A 214 13.56 6.33 12.34
C PRO A 214 14.67 5.66 11.52
N LEU A 215 15.20 4.51 11.96
CA LEU A 215 16.15 3.74 11.16
C LEU A 215 15.46 3.16 9.92
N GLY A 216 14.15 2.91 10.00
CA GLY A 216 13.31 2.51 8.87
C GLY A 216 13.75 1.21 8.23
N ARG A 217 14.34 0.28 8.98
CA ARG A 217 14.77 -1.01 8.47
C ARG A 217 13.66 -2.04 8.65
N GLN A 218 13.10 -2.48 7.54
CA GLN A 218 12.12 -3.56 7.53
C GLN A 218 12.72 -4.83 8.15
N GLY A 219 11.97 -5.46 9.06
CA GLY A 219 12.27 -6.77 9.64
C GLY A 219 12.05 -7.92 8.65
N TYR A 220 12.46 -9.12 9.03
CA TYR A 220 12.50 -10.29 8.15
C TYR A 220 12.37 -11.57 8.96
N GLN A 221 11.86 -12.64 8.34
CA GLN A 221 11.78 -13.94 8.97
C GLN A 221 13.19 -14.50 9.22
N LEU A 222 13.52 -14.72 10.49
CA LEU A 222 14.77 -15.32 10.94
C LEU A 222 14.73 -16.85 10.80
N SER A 223 13.64 -17.47 11.24
CA SER A 223 13.50 -18.91 11.26
C SER A 223 12.04 -19.37 11.15
N LYS A 224 11.84 -20.60 10.68
CA LYS A 224 10.53 -21.27 10.66
C LYS A 224 10.71 -22.70 11.14
N VAL A 225 10.23 -23.00 12.34
CA VAL A 225 10.33 -24.33 12.95
C VAL A 225 8.93 -24.89 13.12
N GLN A 226 8.62 -25.94 12.35
CA GLN A 226 7.28 -26.54 12.28
C GLN A 226 6.20 -25.51 11.92
N ARG A 227 5.34 -25.14 12.89
CA ARG A 227 4.24 -24.18 12.76
C ARG A 227 4.55 -22.81 13.39
N ALA A 228 5.72 -22.64 13.99
CA ALA A 228 6.17 -21.37 14.56
C ALA A 228 7.03 -20.61 13.55
N MET A 229 6.82 -19.29 13.48
CA MET A 229 7.61 -18.37 12.66
C MET A 229 8.26 -17.34 13.58
N GLU A 230 9.55 -17.14 13.41
CA GLU A 230 10.33 -16.11 14.11
C GLU A 230 10.71 -15.02 13.11
N TRP A 231 10.39 -13.78 13.44
CA TRP A 231 10.59 -12.59 12.61
C TRP A 231 11.28 -11.50 13.43
#